data_AF-A0A2G9ZD73-F1
#
_entry.id   AF-A0A2G9ZD73-F1
#
_cell.length_a   1.000
_cell.length_b   1.000
_cell.length_c   1.000
_cell.angle_alpha   90.00
_cell.angle_beta   90.00
_cell.angle_gamma   90.00
#
_symmetry.space_group_name_H-M   'P 1'
#
loop_
_entity.id
_entity.type
_entity.pdbx_description
1 polymer ?
#
loop_
_entity_poly.entity_id
_entity_poly.type
_entity_poly.pdbx_seq_one_letter_code
_entity_poly.pdbx_strand_id
1 'polypeptide(L)'
;MESSTKILVFVAIFFVGIFAYSQTSIGEKLTQLKEVKEKITELADTKTQNSSAKTNDIYAYKATSKKYAASLYLHRYEEHIKLKSCYKSHLRQTNNKVEKMAIIDGLVMLSQISGMPYAGYESNLTALLIRDQSPLGKKRLRLHFVALGLAKKQYPKQQKKVSIAGSTPEMDAIDPLVRLYWPHNPNDALSVYWRESSGLPYELNHGGCQDFGITQINLKWQKHYMQKYGLTLTDLYDPVINVAFGRIVYSNWKCSFKPWVASRKLGIH
;
A
#
# COMPACT_ATOMS: atom_id res chain seq x y z
N MET A 1 -54.24 26.90 -35.27
CA MET A 1 -53.12 26.03 -35.69
C MET A 1 -51.85 26.86 -35.60
N GLU A 2 -50.70 26.25 -35.23
CA GLU A 2 -49.31 26.82 -35.24
C GLU A 2 -48.53 27.09 -33.92
N SER A 3 -48.95 26.61 -32.74
CA SER A 3 -48.06 26.70 -31.55
C SER A 3 -47.71 25.37 -30.86
N SER A 4 -48.47 24.30 -31.12
CA SER A 4 -48.28 23.02 -30.42
C SER A 4 -47.33 22.06 -31.15
N THR A 5 -47.13 22.25 -32.45
CA THR A 5 -46.31 21.36 -33.29
C THR A 5 -44.80 21.68 -33.17
N LYS A 6 -44.43 22.91 -32.80
CA LYS A 6 -43.01 23.33 -32.70
C LYS A 6 -42.32 22.87 -31.41
N ILE A 7 -43.06 22.58 -30.35
CA ILE A 7 -42.51 22.08 -29.08
C ILE A 7 -42.27 20.56 -29.15
N LEU A 8 -43.13 19.81 -29.84
CA LEU A 8 -42.96 18.36 -30.04
C LEU A 8 -41.79 18.01 -30.96
N VAL A 9 -41.47 18.86 -31.95
CA VAL A 9 -40.32 18.67 -32.84
C VAL A 9 -38.99 18.94 -32.13
N PHE A 10 -38.94 19.89 -31.18
CA PHE A 10 -37.72 20.17 -30.42
C PHE A 10 -37.38 19.07 -29.40
N VAL A 11 -38.38 18.44 -28.79
CA VAL A 11 -38.15 17.33 -27.85
C VAL A 11 -37.75 16.04 -28.60
N ALA A 12 -38.35 15.76 -29.76
CA ALA A 12 -38.00 14.58 -30.56
C ALA A 12 -36.56 14.66 -31.13
N ILE A 13 -36.09 15.84 -31.55
CA ILE A 13 -34.72 16.01 -32.07
C ILE A 13 -33.66 15.92 -30.94
N PHE A 14 -33.98 16.36 -29.72
CA PHE A 14 -33.07 16.23 -28.57
C PHE A 14 -32.91 14.77 -28.11
N PHE A 15 -33.99 13.97 -28.13
CA PHE A 15 -33.90 12.55 -27.76
C PHE A 15 -33.28 11.68 -28.87
N VAL A 16 -33.53 11.98 -30.16
CA VAL A 16 -32.85 11.25 -31.26
C VAL A 16 -31.36 11.62 -31.34
N GLY A 17 -30.99 12.87 -31.04
CA GLY A 17 -29.58 13.28 -30.94
C GLY A 17 -28.83 12.61 -29.79
N ILE A 18 -29.45 12.47 -28.61
CA ILE A 18 -28.83 11.79 -27.45
C ILE A 18 -28.81 10.27 -27.65
N PHE A 19 -29.79 9.67 -28.34
CA PHE A 19 -29.80 8.23 -28.62
C PHE A 19 -28.81 7.84 -29.74
N ALA A 20 -28.67 8.67 -30.78
CA ALA A 20 -27.67 8.45 -31.83
C ALA A 20 -26.23 8.69 -31.33
N TYR A 21 -26.01 9.70 -30.48
CA TYR A 21 -24.69 9.98 -29.88
C TYR A 21 -24.31 8.97 -28.78
N SER A 22 -25.31 8.40 -28.08
CA SER A 22 -25.07 7.34 -27.10
C SER A 22 -24.84 5.97 -27.77
N GLN A 23 -25.46 5.68 -28.92
CA GLN A 23 -25.16 4.45 -29.66
C GLN A 23 -23.83 4.51 -30.42
N THR A 24 -23.41 5.66 -30.96
CA THR A 24 -22.07 5.81 -31.54
C THR A 24 -20.98 5.80 -30.48
N SER A 25 -21.17 6.44 -29.31
CA SER A 25 -20.15 6.40 -28.24
C SER A 25 -20.07 5.05 -27.50
N ILE A 26 -21.15 4.27 -27.46
CA ILE A 26 -21.13 2.90 -26.92
C ILE A 26 -20.54 1.93 -27.95
N GLY A 27 -20.86 2.11 -29.24
CA GLY A 27 -20.22 1.40 -30.35
C GLY A 27 -18.72 1.66 -30.41
N GLU A 28 -18.28 2.92 -30.40
CA GLU A 28 -16.87 3.30 -30.35
C GLU A 28 -16.16 2.83 -29.07
N LYS A 29 -16.83 2.85 -27.91
CA LYS A 29 -16.26 2.29 -26.67
C LYS A 29 -16.17 0.77 -26.69
N LEU A 30 -17.10 0.06 -27.35
CA LEU A 30 -17.05 -1.39 -27.53
C LEU A 30 -15.99 -1.80 -28.56
N THR A 31 -15.82 -1.03 -29.63
CA THR A 31 -14.76 -1.22 -30.62
C THR A 31 -13.39 -0.88 -30.01
N GLN A 32 -13.27 0.18 -29.20
CA GLN A 32 -12.06 0.45 -28.42
C GLN A 32 -11.77 -0.62 -27.37
N LEU A 33 -12.79 -1.21 -26.73
CA LEU A 33 -12.61 -2.34 -25.80
C LEU A 33 -12.21 -3.63 -26.53
N LYS A 34 -12.69 -3.86 -27.75
CA LYS A 34 -12.26 -4.97 -28.61
C LYS A 34 -10.83 -4.77 -29.13
N GLU A 35 -10.50 -3.58 -29.63
CA GLU A 35 -9.14 -3.23 -30.06
C GLU A 35 -8.13 -3.23 -28.90
N VAL A 36 -8.56 -2.87 -27.68
CA VAL A 36 -7.73 -3.01 -26.46
C VAL A 36 -7.60 -4.47 -26.06
N LYS A 37 -8.65 -5.30 -26.18
CA LYS A 37 -8.54 -6.76 -25.95
C LYS A 37 -7.64 -7.43 -26.98
N GLU A 38 -7.79 -7.10 -28.27
CA GLU A 38 -6.95 -7.62 -29.35
C GLU A 38 -5.52 -7.11 -29.24
N LYS A 39 -5.26 -5.84 -28.87
CA LYS A 39 -3.91 -5.37 -28.53
C LYS A 39 -3.34 -6.04 -27.29
N ILE A 40 -4.15 -6.39 -26.29
CA ILE A 40 -3.70 -7.13 -25.11
C ILE A 40 -3.38 -8.59 -25.47
N THR A 41 -4.14 -9.21 -26.38
CA THR A 41 -3.88 -10.56 -26.88
C THR A 41 -2.68 -10.59 -27.84
N GLU A 42 -2.51 -9.58 -28.69
CA GLU A 42 -1.36 -9.41 -29.57
C GLU A 42 -0.08 -9.03 -28.78
N LEU A 43 -0.21 -8.32 -27.65
CA LEU A 43 0.88 -8.12 -26.66
C LEU A 43 1.15 -9.37 -25.80
N ALA A 44 0.19 -10.29 -25.69
CA ALA A 44 0.37 -11.57 -25.01
C ALA A 44 1.03 -12.61 -25.93
N ASP A 45 0.76 -12.57 -27.24
CA ASP A 45 1.28 -13.54 -28.22
C ASP A 45 2.54 -13.06 -28.95
N THR A 46 2.86 -11.76 -28.95
CA THR A 46 4.07 -11.21 -29.60
C THR A 46 5.17 -10.77 -28.62
N LYS A 47 5.32 -11.46 -27.49
CA LYS A 47 6.53 -11.33 -26.65
C LYS A 47 6.88 -12.60 -25.86
N THR A 48 6.74 -13.74 -26.51
CA THR A 48 7.53 -14.93 -26.19
C THR A 48 8.85 -14.86 -26.95
N GLN A 49 9.68 -13.88 -26.62
CA GLN A 49 11.15 -13.88 -26.82
C GLN A 49 11.71 -12.51 -26.37
N ASN A 50 12.58 -12.56 -25.37
CA ASN A 50 13.49 -11.49 -24.94
C ASN A 50 12.89 -10.25 -24.23
N SER A 51 12.27 -10.44 -23.06
CA SER A 51 12.40 -9.45 -21.96
C SER A 51 12.16 -9.99 -20.53
N SER A 52 12.26 -11.30 -20.29
CA SER A 52 12.08 -11.90 -18.95
C SER A 52 13.25 -11.69 -17.96
N ALA A 53 14.24 -10.86 -18.32
CA ALA A 53 15.53 -10.82 -17.63
C ALA A 53 15.81 -9.55 -16.79
N LYS A 54 14.84 -8.66 -16.50
CA LYS A 54 15.13 -7.46 -15.68
C LYS A 54 14.22 -7.17 -14.49
N THR A 55 13.13 -7.90 -14.31
CA THR A 55 12.27 -7.80 -13.10
C THR A 55 12.46 -8.97 -12.13
N ASN A 56 13.14 -10.04 -12.53
CA ASN A 56 13.40 -11.21 -11.68
C ASN A 56 14.58 -11.04 -10.71
N ASP A 57 15.48 -10.07 -10.93
CA ASP A 57 16.69 -9.92 -10.10
C ASP A 57 16.45 -9.27 -8.73
N ILE A 58 15.31 -8.62 -8.50
CA ILE A 58 14.99 -8.03 -7.17
C ILE A 58 14.57 -9.13 -6.17
N TYR A 59 14.14 -10.30 -6.68
CA TYR A 59 13.53 -11.38 -5.90
C TYR A 59 14.37 -12.66 -5.84
N ALA A 60 15.53 -12.70 -6.50
CA ALA A 60 16.35 -13.92 -6.64
C ALA A 60 16.97 -14.46 -5.33
N TYR A 61 16.66 -13.92 -4.14
CA TYR A 61 17.37 -14.27 -2.90
C TYR A 61 16.53 -14.66 -1.66
N LYS A 62 15.20 -14.80 -1.73
CA LYS A 62 14.41 -15.42 -0.65
C LYS A 62 13.31 -16.30 -1.23
N ALA A 63 13.61 -17.59 -1.39
CA ALA A 63 12.72 -18.56 -2.06
C ALA A 63 11.52 -19.01 -1.20
N THR A 64 11.44 -18.68 0.09
CA THR A 64 10.37 -19.19 0.96
C THR A 64 9.77 -18.10 1.85
N SER A 65 8.48 -17.81 1.63
CA SER A 65 7.65 -17.06 2.57
C SER A 65 7.29 -17.97 3.75
N LYS A 66 7.65 -17.57 4.96
CA LYS A 66 7.28 -18.28 6.19
C LYS A 66 5.99 -17.67 6.75
N LYS A 67 4.92 -18.46 6.77
CA LYS A 67 3.69 -18.05 7.45
C LYS A 67 3.88 -18.08 8.95
N TYR A 68 3.59 -16.98 9.62
CA TYR A 68 3.56 -16.89 11.08
C TYR A 68 2.12 -16.73 11.56
N ALA A 69 1.78 -17.33 12.69
CA ALA A 69 0.46 -17.17 13.31
C ALA A 69 0.31 -15.78 13.94
N ALA A 70 -0.90 -15.23 13.93
CA ALA A 70 -1.21 -13.95 14.58
C ALA A 70 -0.87 -13.93 16.09
N SER A 71 -0.97 -15.09 16.76
CA SER A 71 -0.59 -15.25 18.17
C SER A 71 0.89 -14.99 18.43
N LEU A 72 1.77 -15.35 17.49
CA LEU A 72 3.19 -15.03 17.60
C LEU A 72 3.42 -13.52 17.56
N TYR A 73 2.77 -12.83 16.61
CA TYR A 73 2.88 -11.38 16.50
C TYR A 73 2.31 -10.66 17.72
N LEU A 74 1.21 -11.16 18.29
CA LEU A 74 0.66 -10.63 19.53
C LEU A 74 1.65 -10.79 20.69
N HIS A 75 2.23 -11.98 20.86
CA HIS A 75 3.22 -12.22 21.89
C HIS A 75 4.42 -11.28 21.73
N ARG A 76 4.97 -11.16 20.52
CA ARG A 76 6.10 -10.26 20.23
C ARG A 76 5.77 -8.78 20.41
N TYR A 77 4.56 -8.36 20.04
CA TYR A 77 4.07 -7.01 20.31
C TYR A 77 4.07 -6.71 21.82
N GLU A 78 3.55 -7.64 22.62
CA GLU A 78 3.53 -7.48 24.07
C GLU A 78 4.94 -7.45 24.68
N GLU A 79 5.83 -8.34 24.24
CA GLU A 79 7.22 -8.39 24.72
C GLU A 79 8.03 -7.15 24.33
N HIS A 80 7.92 -6.69 23.08
CA HIS A 80 8.65 -5.51 22.60
C HIS A 80 8.32 -4.26 23.40
N ILE A 81 7.05 -4.10 23.79
CA ILE A 81 6.67 -2.94 24.59
C ILE A 81 7.07 -3.12 26.07
N LYS A 82 7.01 -4.34 26.64
CA LYS A 82 7.50 -4.61 28.01
C LYS A 82 9.00 -4.33 28.17
N LEU A 83 9.83 -4.70 27.18
CA LEU A 83 11.30 -4.59 27.26
C LEU A 83 11.80 -3.13 27.26
N LYS A 84 11.05 -2.20 26.68
CA LYS A 84 11.32 -0.75 26.82
C LYS A 84 10.71 -0.29 28.15
N SER A 85 11.39 -0.61 29.26
CA SER A 85 11.00 -0.55 30.69
C SER A 85 10.25 0.68 31.23
N CYS A 86 9.98 1.70 30.42
CA CYS A 86 9.17 2.88 30.73
C CYS A 86 7.80 2.92 30.04
N TYR A 87 7.47 1.95 29.17
CA TYR A 87 6.21 1.91 28.42
C TYR A 87 5.48 0.57 28.67
N LYS A 88 4.22 0.59 29.13
CA LYS A 88 3.37 -0.62 29.05
C LYS A 88 2.79 -0.71 27.64
N SER A 89 2.42 -1.90 27.16
CA SER A 89 1.85 -2.04 25.81
C SER A 89 0.64 -1.13 25.62
N HIS A 90 0.55 -0.43 24.48
CA HIS A 90 -0.59 0.44 24.19
C HIS A 90 -1.91 -0.32 24.31
N LEU A 91 -1.94 -1.58 23.85
CA LEU A 91 -3.03 -2.52 24.08
C LEU A 91 -3.47 -2.66 25.55
N ARG A 92 -2.53 -2.62 26.50
CA ARG A 92 -2.82 -2.71 27.94
C ARG A 92 -3.14 -1.34 28.56
N GLN A 93 -2.65 -0.24 27.99
CA GLN A 93 -2.82 1.11 28.53
C GLN A 93 -4.09 1.81 28.00
N THR A 94 -4.38 1.68 26.70
CA THR A 94 -5.55 2.33 26.11
C THR A 94 -6.81 1.67 26.67
N ASN A 95 -7.80 2.48 27.04
CA ASN A 95 -9.15 2.00 27.32
C ASN A 95 -10.02 1.99 26.05
N ASN A 96 -9.47 2.48 24.93
CA ASN A 96 -10.19 2.54 23.66
C ASN A 96 -10.26 1.16 23.00
N LYS A 97 -11.44 0.54 23.05
CA LYS A 97 -11.68 -0.78 22.44
C LYS A 97 -11.47 -0.79 20.92
N VAL A 98 -11.76 0.30 20.23
CA VAL A 98 -11.61 0.41 18.76
C VAL A 98 -10.14 0.35 18.39
N GLU A 99 -9.30 1.04 19.14
CA GLU A 99 -7.86 1.06 18.94
C GLU A 99 -7.20 -0.29 19.22
N LYS A 100 -7.64 -0.99 20.28
CA LYS A 100 -7.16 -2.35 20.54
C LYS A 100 -7.50 -3.30 19.41
N MET A 101 -8.72 -3.21 18.90
CA MET A 101 -9.16 -4.05 17.80
C MET A 101 -8.35 -3.75 16.53
N ALA A 102 -8.09 -2.47 16.23
CA ALA A 102 -7.29 -2.09 15.08
C ALA A 102 -5.85 -2.65 15.12
N ILE A 103 -5.23 -2.68 16.31
CA ILE A 103 -3.92 -3.33 16.49
C ILE A 103 -4.03 -4.82 16.20
N ILE A 104 -5.00 -5.52 16.79
CA ILE A 104 -5.23 -6.95 16.57
C ILE A 104 -5.44 -7.25 15.08
N ASP A 105 -6.29 -6.48 14.41
CA ASP A 105 -6.56 -6.60 12.98
C ASP A 105 -5.28 -6.40 12.15
N GLY A 106 -4.42 -5.45 12.55
CA GLY A 106 -3.11 -5.23 11.95
C GLY A 106 -2.18 -6.44 12.09
N LEU A 107 -2.15 -7.07 13.26
CA LEU A 107 -1.36 -8.29 13.50
C LEU A 107 -1.91 -9.51 12.73
N VAL A 108 -3.23 -9.60 12.58
CA VAL A 108 -3.88 -10.61 11.72
C VAL A 108 -3.50 -10.39 10.26
N MET A 109 -3.51 -9.14 9.79
CA MET A 109 -3.08 -8.81 8.44
C MET A 109 -1.59 -9.13 8.21
N LEU A 110 -0.72 -8.88 9.19
CA LEU A 110 0.69 -9.31 9.15
C LEU A 110 0.80 -10.83 8.98
N SER A 111 0.01 -11.60 9.73
CA SER A 111 -0.07 -13.06 9.59
C SER A 111 -0.52 -13.49 8.19
N GLN A 112 -1.54 -12.83 7.64
CA GLN A 112 -2.02 -13.12 6.29
C GLN A 112 -0.96 -12.86 5.21
N ILE A 113 -0.28 -11.71 5.24
CA ILE A 113 0.72 -11.38 4.22
C ILE A 113 2.03 -12.15 4.39
N SER A 114 2.38 -12.61 5.61
CA SER A 114 3.59 -13.39 5.86
C SER A 114 3.65 -14.73 5.11
N GLY A 115 2.47 -15.32 4.83
CA GLY A 115 2.36 -16.58 4.12
C GLY A 115 2.33 -16.45 2.60
N MET A 116 2.37 -15.24 2.04
CA MET A 116 2.30 -15.04 0.60
C MET A 116 3.67 -15.28 -0.05
N PRO A 117 3.74 -16.07 -1.14
CA PRO A 117 4.98 -16.31 -1.84
C PRO A 117 5.50 -15.01 -2.47
N TYR A 118 6.83 -14.86 -2.47
CA TYR A 118 7.50 -13.74 -3.14
C TYR A 118 7.21 -13.73 -4.64
N ALA A 119 7.23 -14.91 -5.26
CA ALA A 119 6.79 -15.09 -6.64
C ALA A 119 5.29 -14.79 -6.73
N GLY A 120 4.91 -13.80 -7.54
CA GLY A 120 3.52 -13.38 -7.69
C GLY A 120 2.96 -12.61 -6.48
N TYR A 121 3.81 -12.05 -5.62
CA TYR A 121 3.36 -11.32 -4.43
C TYR A 121 2.40 -10.16 -4.77
N GLU A 122 2.68 -9.36 -5.82
CA GLU A 122 1.80 -8.27 -6.27
C GLU A 122 0.39 -8.79 -6.62
N SER A 123 0.29 -9.84 -7.44
CA SER A 123 -0.99 -10.42 -7.84
C SER A 123 -1.73 -11.06 -6.66
N ASN A 124 -1.02 -11.76 -5.77
CA ASN A 124 -1.61 -12.41 -4.60
C ASN A 124 -2.15 -11.39 -3.60
N LEU A 125 -1.38 -10.34 -3.32
CA LEU A 125 -1.80 -9.25 -2.46
C LEU A 125 -2.99 -8.51 -3.09
N THR A 126 -2.93 -8.17 -4.37
CA THR A 126 -4.03 -7.51 -5.07
C THR A 126 -5.31 -8.34 -4.99
N ALA A 127 -5.23 -9.65 -5.23
CA ALA A 127 -6.37 -10.56 -5.14
C ALA A 127 -6.94 -10.64 -3.72
N LEU A 128 -6.09 -10.68 -2.68
CA LEU A 128 -6.54 -10.61 -1.29
C LEU A 128 -7.32 -9.32 -1.04
N LEU A 129 -6.77 -8.17 -1.45
CA LEU A 129 -7.36 -6.86 -1.20
C LEU A 129 -8.65 -6.62 -1.99
N ILE A 130 -8.78 -7.17 -3.20
CA ILE A 130 -10.03 -7.11 -3.98
C ILE A 130 -11.16 -7.90 -3.31
N ARG A 131 -10.84 -9.02 -2.64
CA ARG A 131 -11.86 -9.83 -1.95
C ARG A 131 -12.42 -9.15 -0.69
N ASP A 132 -11.65 -8.27 -0.06
CA ASP A 132 -12.06 -7.54 1.13
C ASP A 132 -12.89 -6.29 0.78
N GLN A 133 -14.22 -6.47 0.81
CA GLN A 133 -15.18 -5.40 0.51
C GLN A 133 -15.53 -4.50 1.71
N SER A 134 -14.87 -4.71 2.86
CA SER A 134 -15.07 -3.87 4.04
C SER A 134 -14.60 -2.42 3.81
N PRO A 135 -15.03 -1.45 4.63
CA PRO A 135 -14.53 -0.09 4.54
C PRO A 135 -13.00 0.01 4.65
N LEU A 136 -12.37 -0.82 5.49
CA LEU A 136 -10.91 -0.89 5.62
C LEU A 136 -10.27 -1.54 4.38
N GLY A 137 -10.85 -2.62 3.87
CA GLY A 137 -10.42 -3.29 2.63
C GLY A 137 -10.38 -2.35 1.43
N LYS A 138 -11.42 -1.53 1.26
CA LYS A 138 -11.47 -0.48 0.22
C LYS A 138 -10.34 0.54 0.37
N LYS A 139 -10.00 0.95 1.60
CA LYS A 139 -8.85 1.83 1.87
C LYS A 139 -7.52 1.16 1.54
N ARG A 140 -7.32 -0.11 1.95
CA ARG A 140 -6.13 -0.92 1.62
C ARG A 140 -5.92 -0.97 0.11
N LEU A 141 -6.94 -1.38 -0.64
CA LEU A 141 -6.88 -1.53 -2.09
C LEU A 141 -6.54 -0.20 -2.79
N ARG A 142 -7.22 0.89 -2.41
CA ARG A 142 -6.95 2.21 -2.99
C ARG A 142 -5.51 2.64 -2.74
N LEU A 143 -5.02 2.53 -1.51
CA LEU A 143 -3.64 2.93 -1.19
C LEU A 143 -2.61 2.02 -1.84
N HIS A 144 -2.89 0.73 -1.94
CA HIS A 144 -2.05 -0.23 -2.66
C HIS A 144 -1.83 0.21 -4.11
N PHE A 145 -2.90 0.55 -4.85
CA PHE A 145 -2.76 1.04 -6.22
C PHE A 145 -2.03 2.38 -6.32
N VAL A 146 -2.24 3.29 -5.38
CA VAL A 146 -1.49 4.57 -5.34
C VAL A 146 0.00 4.29 -5.13
N ALA A 147 0.36 3.43 -4.18
CA ALA A 147 1.76 3.08 -3.89
C ALA A 147 2.42 2.38 -5.09
N LEU A 148 1.73 1.44 -5.75
CA LEU A 148 2.22 0.82 -6.99
C LEU A 148 2.43 1.84 -8.11
N GLY A 149 1.49 2.77 -8.29
CA GLY A 149 1.62 3.84 -9.28
C GLY A 149 2.84 4.75 -9.01
N LEU A 150 3.13 5.04 -7.74
CA LEU A 150 4.31 5.80 -7.34
C LEU A 150 5.61 5.01 -7.53
N ALA A 151 5.60 3.72 -7.19
CA ALA A 151 6.74 2.81 -7.37
C ALA A 151 7.16 2.74 -8.86
N LYS A 152 6.19 2.59 -9.76
CA LYS A 152 6.42 2.52 -11.22
C LYS A 152 6.97 3.82 -11.83
N LYS A 153 6.68 4.97 -11.21
CA LYS A 153 7.15 6.30 -11.68
C LYS A 153 8.52 6.70 -11.15
N GLN A 154 9.08 5.97 -10.19
CA GLN A 154 10.35 6.33 -9.59
C GLN A 154 11.49 5.99 -10.55
N TYR A 155 12.29 6.99 -10.91
CA TYR A 155 13.48 6.76 -11.72
C TYR A 155 14.59 6.11 -10.86
N PRO A 156 15.31 5.11 -11.39
CA PRO A 156 16.32 4.39 -10.63
C PRO A 156 17.49 5.32 -10.24
N LYS A 157 17.65 5.53 -8.93
CA LYS A 157 18.95 5.83 -8.32
C LYS A 157 19.36 4.59 -7.54
N GLN A 158 19.89 3.58 -8.24
CA GLN A 158 20.35 2.37 -7.58
C GLN A 158 21.65 2.66 -6.83
N GLN A 159 21.60 2.56 -5.51
CA GLN A 159 22.76 2.24 -4.71
C GLN A 159 22.51 0.86 -4.10
N LYS A 160 23.32 -0.13 -4.48
CA LYS A 160 23.31 -1.44 -3.81
C LYS A 160 23.87 -1.23 -2.40
N LYS A 161 22.98 -1.04 -1.43
CA LYS A 161 23.31 -1.07 -0.01
C LYS A 161 22.87 -2.39 0.60
N VAL A 162 23.69 -2.95 1.48
CA VAL A 162 23.30 -4.09 2.30
C VAL A 162 22.30 -3.60 3.34
N SER A 163 21.20 -4.34 3.54
CA SER A 163 20.25 -4.03 4.60
C SER A 163 20.89 -4.29 5.96
N ILE A 164 20.73 -3.36 6.90
CA ILE A 164 21.13 -3.55 8.31
C ILE A 164 19.95 -3.98 9.18
N ALA A 165 18.78 -4.21 8.59
CA ALA A 165 17.63 -4.71 9.31
C ALA A 165 17.90 -6.12 9.85
N GLY A 166 17.55 -6.35 11.12
CA GLY A 166 17.50 -7.70 11.67
C GLY A 166 16.38 -8.53 11.03
N SER A 167 16.55 -9.85 10.96
CA SER A 167 15.48 -10.78 10.61
C SER A 167 14.62 -11.02 11.86
N THR A 168 13.42 -10.47 11.82
CA THR A 168 12.35 -10.78 12.77
C THR A 168 11.12 -11.23 12.00
N PRO A 169 10.23 -12.01 12.63
CA PRO A 169 8.99 -12.44 11.98
C PRO A 169 8.19 -11.31 11.34
N GLU A 170 8.20 -10.12 11.95
CA GLU A 170 7.47 -8.94 11.45
C GLU A 170 8.16 -8.32 10.24
N MET A 171 9.48 -8.14 10.32
CA MET A 171 10.25 -7.62 9.19
C MET A 171 10.21 -8.56 8.00
N ASP A 172 10.32 -9.88 8.22
CA ASP A 172 10.25 -10.87 7.16
C ASP A 172 8.86 -10.92 6.50
N ALA A 173 7.80 -10.61 7.24
CA ALA A 173 6.44 -10.52 6.70
C ALA A 173 6.20 -9.28 5.84
N ILE A 174 6.80 -8.14 6.21
CA ILE A 174 6.67 -6.90 5.43
C ILE A 174 7.72 -6.74 4.33
N ASP A 175 8.82 -7.51 4.35
CA ASP A 175 9.90 -7.46 3.37
C ASP A 175 9.40 -7.50 1.91
N PRO A 176 8.52 -8.43 1.49
CA PRO A 176 8.01 -8.42 0.12
C PRO A 176 7.10 -7.22 -0.16
N LEU A 177 6.32 -6.74 0.82
CA LEU A 177 5.49 -5.55 0.68
C LEU A 177 6.33 -4.28 0.48
N VAL A 178 7.41 -4.14 1.25
CA VAL A 178 8.34 -3.02 1.12
C VAL A 178 9.07 -3.08 -0.21
N ARG A 179 9.52 -4.26 -0.65
CA ARG A 179 10.15 -4.40 -1.97
C ARG A 179 9.22 -4.05 -3.12
N LEU A 180 7.94 -4.39 -2.98
CA LEU A 180 6.92 -4.06 -3.97
C LEU A 180 6.74 -2.53 -4.12
N TYR A 181 6.72 -1.79 -3.01
CA TYR A 181 6.48 -0.34 -3.04
C TYR A 181 7.77 0.49 -3.18
N TRP A 182 8.94 -0.04 -2.80
CA TRP A 182 10.27 0.61 -2.92
C TRP A 182 11.22 -0.21 -3.80
N PRO A 183 10.95 -0.37 -5.11
CA PRO A 183 11.76 -1.23 -5.96
C PRO A 183 13.22 -0.76 -6.14
N HIS A 184 13.52 0.52 -5.88
CA HIS A 184 14.86 1.10 -6.10
C HIS A 184 15.72 1.24 -4.84
N ASN A 185 15.10 1.26 -3.66
CA ASN A 185 15.76 1.43 -2.38
C ASN A 185 15.08 0.62 -1.26
N PRO A 186 14.79 -0.67 -1.49
CA PRO A 186 14.06 -1.47 -0.51
C PRO A 186 14.87 -1.68 0.76
N ASN A 187 16.18 -1.85 0.65
CA ASN A 187 17.05 -2.08 1.82
C ASN A 187 17.14 -0.85 2.74
N ASP A 188 17.09 0.36 2.17
CA ASP A 188 17.01 1.60 2.95
C ASP A 188 15.67 1.68 3.68
N ALA A 189 14.56 1.42 2.99
CA ALA A 189 13.23 1.40 3.59
C ALA A 189 13.14 0.37 4.73
N LEU A 190 13.62 -0.86 4.50
CA LEU A 190 13.65 -1.91 5.52
C LEU A 190 14.49 -1.52 6.73
N SER A 191 15.66 -0.92 6.50
CA SER A 191 16.55 -0.48 7.58
C SER A 191 15.92 0.63 8.41
N VAL A 192 15.24 1.59 7.76
CA VAL A 192 14.47 2.64 8.43
C VAL A 192 13.35 2.00 9.26
N TYR A 193 12.47 1.20 8.67
CA TYR A 193 11.32 0.61 9.38
C TYR A 193 11.73 -0.34 10.51
N TRP A 194 12.82 -1.07 10.34
CA TRP A 194 13.41 -1.86 11.41
C TRP A 194 13.80 -1.01 12.61
N ARG A 195 14.42 0.15 12.37
CA ARG A 195 14.85 1.06 13.43
C ARG A 195 13.68 1.81 14.07
N GLU A 196 12.66 2.12 13.29
CA GLU A 196 11.45 2.83 13.73
C GLU A 196 10.57 1.94 14.62
N SER A 197 10.17 0.77 14.13
CA SER A 197 9.22 -0.09 14.85
C SER A 197 9.59 -1.56 14.93
N SER A 198 10.71 -1.97 14.34
CA SER A 198 11.06 -3.38 14.23
C SER A 198 9.99 -4.22 13.51
N GLY A 199 9.18 -3.59 12.65
CA GLY A 199 8.10 -4.22 11.90
C GLY A 199 6.76 -4.31 12.64
N LEU A 200 6.69 -3.88 13.90
CA LEU A 200 5.46 -3.97 14.70
C LEU A 200 4.56 -2.73 14.51
N PRO A 201 3.24 -2.88 14.46
CA PRO A 201 2.30 -1.77 14.32
C PRO A 201 1.90 -1.20 15.69
N TYR A 202 2.77 -0.41 16.32
CA TYR A 202 2.48 0.22 17.61
C TYR A 202 2.61 1.75 17.55
N GLU A 203 2.15 2.41 18.60
CA GLU A 203 2.32 3.86 18.79
C GLU A 203 3.56 4.13 19.65
N LEU A 204 4.38 5.10 19.25
CA LEU A 204 5.34 5.74 20.13
C LEU A 204 4.91 7.16 20.42
N ASN A 205 4.98 7.54 21.70
CA ASN A 205 4.90 8.93 22.12
C ASN A 205 6.26 9.37 22.64
N HIS A 206 6.87 10.34 21.97
CA HIS A 206 8.10 10.99 22.45
C HIS A 206 7.89 12.51 22.45
N GLY A 207 7.80 13.11 23.65
CA GLY A 207 7.69 14.56 23.80
C GLY A 207 6.41 15.18 23.21
N GLY A 208 5.29 14.45 23.20
CA GLY A 208 4.02 14.93 22.66
C GLY A 208 3.86 14.77 21.14
N CYS A 209 4.82 14.13 20.48
CA CYS A 209 4.71 13.66 19.10
C CYS A 209 4.29 12.19 19.11
N GLN A 210 3.14 11.90 18.50
CA GLN A 210 2.61 10.54 18.34
C GLN A 210 2.94 10.01 16.95
N ASP A 211 3.70 8.91 16.93
CA ASP A 211 4.12 8.19 15.74
C ASP A 211 3.43 6.83 15.67
N PHE A 212 2.81 6.50 14.53
CA PHE A 212 1.92 5.34 14.42
C PHE A 212 2.37 4.29 13.41
N GLY A 213 2.25 3.02 13.82
CA GLY A 213 2.34 1.85 12.96
C GLY A 213 3.77 1.49 12.56
N ILE A 214 3.90 0.66 11.53
CA ILE A 214 5.18 0.06 11.13
C ILE A 214 6.21 1.10 10.68
N THR A 215 5.75 2.14 10.02
CA THR A 215 6.58 3.22 9.48
C THR A 215 6.63 4.42 10.42
N GLN A 216 6.04 4.38 11.62
CA GLN A 216 6.07 5.47 12.60
C GLN A 216 5.64 6.83 12.00
N ILE A 217 4.46 6.86 11.40
CA ILE A 217 3.90 8.07 10.78
C ILE A 217 3.54 9.08 11.86
N ASN A 218 4.18 10.24 11.82
CA ASN A 218 3.90 11.33 12.74
C ASN A 218 2.63 12.10 12.38
N LEU A 219 1.67 12.14 13.30
CA LEU A 219 0.37 12.78 13.06
C LEU A 219 0.48 14.29 12.80
N LYS A 220 1.34 14.99 13.56
CA LYS A 220 1.47 16.46 13.47
C LYS A 220 1.85 16.89 12.06
N TRP A 221 2.72 16.13 11.40
CA TRP A 221 3.24 16.47 10.08
C TRP A 221 2.42 15.88 8.93
N GLN A 222 1.76 14.73 9.14
CA GLN A 222 1.07 14.01 8.06
C GLN A 222 -0.46 14.12 8.07
N LYS A 223 -1.06 14.84 9.03
CA LYS A 223 -2.52 15.00 9.16
C LYS A 223 -3.21 15.41 7.85
N HIS A 224 -2.67 16.40 7.14
CA HIS A 224 -3.27 16.86 5.88
C HIS A 224 -3.30 15.75 4.81
N TYR A 225 -2.21 14.98 4.69
CA TYR A 225 -2.17 13.86 3.76
C TYR A 225 -3.10 12.73 4.20
N MET A 226 -3.18 12.41 5.49
CA MET A 226 -4.14 11.42 6.00
C MET A 226 -5.58 11.81 5.64
N GLN A 227 -5.96 13.08 5.82
CA GLN A 227 -7.28 13.60 5.45
C GLN A 227 -7.54 13.48 3.94
N LYS A 228 -6.55 13.84 3.10
CA LYS A 228 -6.64 13.69 1.64
C LYS A 228 -6.96 12.24 1.22
N TYR A 229 -6.44 11.26 1.95
CA TYR A 229 -6.71 9.84 1.72
C TYR A 229 -7.78 9.28 2.67
N GLY A 230 -8.57 10.09 3.37
CA GLY A 230 -9.63 9.61 4.27
C GLY A 230 -9.17 8.58 5.30
N LEU A 231 -7.95 8.73 5.81
CA LEU A 231 -7.35 7.85 6.82
C LEU A 231 -7.59 8.38 8.23
N THR A 232 -7.92 7.47 9.14
CA THR A 232 -7.94 7.70 10.58
C THR A 232 -6.64 7.22 11.22
N LEU A 233 -6.46 7.52 12.52
CA LEU A 233 -5.32 6.99 13.28
C LEU A 233 -5.33 5.46 13.34
N THR A 234 -6.50 4.87 13.54
CA THR A 234 -6.63 3.41 13.66
C THR A 234 -6.27 2.69 12.36
N ASP A 235 -6.49 3.32 11.20
CA ASP A 235 -6.08 2.75 9.92
C ASP A 235 -4.55 2.58 9.82
N LEU A 236 -3.76 3.33 10.60
CA LEU A 236 -2.30 3.25 10.58
C LEU A 236 -1.74 2.02 11.30
N TYR A 237 -2.54 1.28 12.06
CA TYR A 237 -2.13 -0.02 12.60
C TYR A 237 -2.17 -1.14 11.55
N ASP A 238 -2.86 -0.92 10.43
CA ASP A 238 -2.87 -1.86 9.33
C ASP A 238 -1.54 -1.82 8.56
N PRO A 239 -0.82 -2.95 8.43
CA PRO A 239 0.50 -2.99 7.80
C PRO A 239 0.47 -2.58 6.32
N VAL A 240 -0.58 -2.95 5.58
CA VAL A 240 -0.68 -2.65 4.14
C VAL A 240 -0.93 -1.16 3.92
N ILE A 241 -1.86 -0.58 4.68
CA ILE A 241 -2.13 0.86 4.67
C ILE A 241 -0.91 1.64 5.13
N ASN A 242 -0.31 1.28 6.26
CA ASN A 242 0.78 2.03 6.86
C ASN A 242 2.02 2.06 5.94
N VAL A 243 2.38 0.91 5.37
CA VAL A 243 3.50 0.81 4.41
C VAL A 243 3.14 1.51 3.09
N ALA A 244 1.92 1.36 2.54
CA ALA A 244 1.53 2.11 1.34
C ALA A 244 1.53 3.64 1.57
N PHE A 245 1.08 4.09 2.74
CA PHE A 245 1.07 5.51 3.11
C PHE A 245 2.48 6.05 3.35
N GLY A 246 3.38 5.26 3.95
CA GLY A 246 4.80 5.57 4.02
C GLY A 246 5.41 5.85 2.63
N ARG A 247 4.99 5.10 1.60
CA ARG A 247 5.43 5.33 0.21
C ARG A 247 4.94 6.66 -0.36
N ILE A 248 3.74 7.07 0.01
CA ILE A 248 3.15 8.36 -0.36
C ILE A 248 3.91 9.49 0.32
N VAL A 249 4.15 9.39 1.64
CA VAL A 249 4.95 10.36 2.39
C VAL A 249 6.34 10.50 1.75
N TYR A 250 7.04 9.39 1.51
CA TYR A 250 8.33 9.42 0.83
C TYR A 250 8.30 10.16 -0.52
N SER A 251 7.24 9.98 -1.32
CA SER A 251 7.07 10.71 -2.59
C SER A 251 6.90 12.21 -2.39
N ASN A 252 6.09 12.61 -1.41
CA ASN A 252 5.85 14.02 -1.10
C ASN A 252 7.10 14.74 -0.60
N TRP A 253 8.09 13.97 -0.12
CA TRP A 253 9.38 14.46 0.32
C TRP A 253 10.48 14.29 -0.74
N LYS A 254 10.12 14.49 -2.01
CA LYS A 254 11.03 14.40 -3.17
C LYS A 254 11.80 13.07 -3.23
N CYS A 255 11.13 11.99 -2.84
CA CYS A 255 11.73 10.65 -2.75
C CYS A 255 12.96 10.62 -1.81
N SER A 256 12.81 11.14 -0.60
CA SER A 256 13.84 11.10 0.45
C SER A 256 13.26 10.57 1.78
N PHE A 257 14.10 9.88 2.55
CA PHE A 257 13.75 9.40 3.88
C PHE A 257 13.87 10.47 4.99
N LYS A 258 14.14 11.74 4.63
CA LYS A 258 14.17 12.88 5.56
C LYS A 258 13.05 12.94 6.61
N PRO A 259 11.79 12.54 6.33
CA PRO A 259 10.74 12.52 7.35
C PRO A 259 11.00 11.58 8.52
N TRP A 260 11.82 10.55 8.32
CA TRP A 260 12.16 9.55 9.32
C TRP A 260 13.50 9.89 9.96
N VAL A 261 13.49 10.26 11.25
CA VAL A 261 14.72 10.58 12.00
C VAL A 261 15.67 9.39 12.03
N ALA A 262 15.15 8.16 11.99
CA ALA A 262 15.98 6.96 11.88
C ALA A 262 16.90 7.00 10.65
N SER A 263 16.45 7.52 9.50
CA SER A 263 17.25 7.59 8.28
C SER A 263 18.57 8.35 8.49
N ARG A 264 18.53 9.47 9.22
CA ARG A 264 19.72 10.27 9.56
C ARG A 264 20.70 9.48 10.43
N LYS A 265 20.21 8.72 11.40
CA LYS A 265 21.04 7.87 12.27
C LYS A 265 21.71 6.72 11.50
N LEU A 266 21.12 6.32 10.37
CA LEU A 266 21.61 5.25 9.51
C LEU A 266 22.45 5.75 8.33
N GLY A 267 22.64 7.07 8.18
CA GLY A 267 23.35 7.64 7.02
C GLY A 267 22.59 7.47 5.70
N ILE A 268 21.25 7.39 5.75
CA ILE A 268 20.37 7.33 4.58
C ILE A 268 19.90 8.76 4.27
N HIS A 269 20.10 9.21 3.02
CA HIS A 269 19.80 10.58 2.55
C HIS A 269 18.66 10.61 1.52
#